data_AF-A0A8I3ACA3-F1
#
_entry.id   AF-A0A8I3ACA3-F1
#
_cell.length_a   1.000
_cell.length_b   1.000
_cell.length_c   1.000
_cell.angle_alpha   90.00
_cell.angle_beta   90.00
_cell.angle_gamma   90.00
#
_symmetry.space_group_name_H-M   'P 1'
#
loop_
_entity.id
_entity.type
_entity.pdbx_description
1 polymer ?
#
loop_
_entity_poly.entity_id
_entity_poly.type
_entity_poly.pdbx_seq_one_letter_code
_entity_poly.pdbx_strand_id
1 'polypeptide(L)'
;MWHPGAQERRTALVQLCDHDTILLIQVSSMKRFPRKVLEVIESANIVKTGANILNDGEKLFRDFGIQARGLVELGVFAAKADDTFNSVYNREIVSLAKMVAMYLGKTLLKGKVRTSNWEANLSDKMVEYAANDCHCALMVYARLQEIAFQAGKTLDVSTYSRQVDPRSLKLKVPSLPTLPQRLDAPTRPPVPAYCIPEPPRPQQLRAYKLWHVDKMPLEQMCMTLRTGTRVEPLKESTVISYVIGALQADPRLPFNVAKLKSLVLMEASSWQRHRQWIASRE
;
A
#
# COMPACT_ATOMS: atom_id res chain seq x y z
N MET A 1 -7.90 16.86 12.52
CA MET A 1 -7.92 16.28 13.89
C MET A 1 -8.48 14.86 13.77
N TRP A 2 -7.94 13.87 14.47
CA TRP A 2 -8.47 12.50 14.45
C TRP A 2 -9.80 12.44 15.21
N HIS A 3 -10.80 11.74 14.67
CA HIS A 3 -12.10 11.52 15.30
C HIS A 3 -12.38 10.00 15.37
N PRO A 4 -12.87 9.45 16.50
CA PRO A 4 -13.31 8.07 16.58
C PRO A 4 -14.36 7.77 15.51
N GLY A 5 -14.19 6.69 14.74
CA GLY A 5 -15.12 6.27 13.67
C GLY A 5 -14.92 6.96 12.32
N ALA A 6 -14.03 7.95 12.21
CA ALA A 6 -13.68 8.53 10.91
C ALA A 6 -12.98 7.49 10.02
N GLN A 7 -13.29 7.51 8.73
CA GLN A 7 -12.62 6.66 7.74
C GLN A 7 -11.12 6.91 7.79
N GLU A 8 -10.34 5.83 7.91
CA GLU A 8 -8.88 5.92 7.93
C GLU A 8 -8.37 6.57 6.64
N ARG A 9 -7.60 7.65 6.78
CA ARG A 9 -6.96 8.33 5.64
C ARG A 9 -5.82 7.49 5.10
N ARG A 10 -5.45 7.76 3.85
CA ARG A 10 -4.31 7.11 3.19
C ARG A 10 -3.01 7.44 3.93
N THR A 11 -2.00 6.57 3.82
CA THR A 11 -0.66 6.86 4.35
C THR A 11 -0.16 8.20 3.81
N ALA A 12 0.22 9.10 4.71
CA ALA A 12 0.72 10.43 4.36
C ALA A 12 2.25 10.51 4.31
N LEU A 13 2.94 9.73 5.13
CA LEU A 13 4.38 9.72 5.30
C LEU A 13 4.91 8.29 5.30
N VAL A 14 5.99 8.04 4.57
CA VAL A 14 6.78 6.81 4.63
C VAL A 14 8.14 7.16 5.21
N GLN A 15 8.57 6.47 6.27
CA GLN A 15 9.91 6.60 6.84
C GLN A 15 10.77 5.43 6.39
N LEU A 16 11.97 5.71 5.88
CA LEU A 16 12.99 4.71 5.57
C LEU A 16 14.31 5.17 6.18
N CYS A 17 15.10 4.23 6.69
CA CYS A 17 16.46 4.54 7.11
C CYS A 17 17.39 3.36 6.87
N ASP A 18 18.66 3.67 6.64
CA ASP A 18 19.79 2.77 6.79
C ASP A 18 20.72 3.31 7.89
N HIS A 19 21.96 2.84 7.93
CA HIS A 19 22.94 3.25 8.94
C HIS A 19 23.38 4.71 8.81
N ASP A 20 23.29 5.29 7.61
CA ASP A 20 23.88 6.59 7.30
C ASP A 20 22.82 7.67 7.03
N THR A 21 21.63 7.25 6.59
CA THR A 21 20.60 8.16 6.06
C THR A 21 19.21 7.82 6.59
N ILE A 22 18.47 8.88 6.94
CA ILE A 22 17.03 8.83 7.24
C ILE A 22 16.28 9.61 6.17
N LEU A 23 15.29 8.97 5.56
CA LEU A 23 14.40 9.55 4.56
C LEU A 23 12.97 9.63 5.10
N LEU A 24 12.43 10.84 5.13
CA LEU A 24 11.03 11.11 5.44
C LEU A 24 10.29 11.53 4.17
N ILE A 25 9.54 10.60 3.58
CA ILE A 25 8.94 10.76 2.25
C ILE A 25 7.45 11.07 2.43
N GLN A 26 7.07 12.35 2.33
CA GLN A 26 5.68 12.78 2.48
C GLN A 26 4.86 12.48 1.21
N VAL A 27 4.47 11.21 1.06
CA VAL A 27 3.72 10.71 -0.10
C VAL A 27 2.36 11.37 -0.31
N SER A 28 1.75 11.97 0.72
CA SER A 28 0.52 12.77 0.56
C SER A 28 0.73 14.04 -0.26
N SER A 29 1.94 14.61 -0.25
CA SER A 29 2.30 15.84 -0.95
C SER A 29 2.83 15.57 -2.36
N MET A 30 2.82 14.31 -2.80
CA MET A 30 3.36 13.88 -4.09
C MET A 30 2.22 13.52 -5.05
N LYS A 31 2.35 13.91 -6.33
CA LYS A 31 1.39 13.54 -7.37
C LYS A 31 1.26 12.02 -7.51
N ARG A 32 2.36 11.28 -7.31
CA ARG A 32 2.46 9.83 -7.47
C ARG A 32 3.35 9.23 -6.39
N PHE A 33 3.14 7.96 -6.07
CA PHE A 33 4.02 7.24 -5.17
C PHE A 33 5.42 7.09 -5.82
N PRO A 34 6.52 7.43 -5.14
CA PRO A 34 7.85 7.41 -5.76
C PRO A 34 8.29 6.01 -6.19
N ARG A 35 8.69 5.85 -7.47
CA ARG A 35 9.08 4.56 -8.04
C ARG A 35 10.25 3.90 -7.31
N LYS A 36 11.26 4.67 -6.90
CA LYS A 36 12.43 4.12 -6.17
C LYS A 36 12.06 3.62 -4.77
N VAL A 37 11.11 4.28 -4.12
CA VAL A 37 10.58 3.83 -2.82
C VAL A 37 9.79 2.54 -3.00
N LEU A 38 9.01 2.43 -4.08
CA LEU A 38 8.31 1.19 -4.45
C LEU A 38 9.29 0.02 -4.65
N GLU A 39 10.35 0.23 -5.45
CA GLU A 39 11.39 -0.79 -5.70
C GLU A 39 12.00 -1.33 -4.39
N VAL A 40 12.23 -0.46 -3.39
CA VAL A 40 12.72 -0.87 -2.07
C VAL A 40 11.67 -1.68 -1.28
N ILE A 41 10.44 -1.18 -1.21
CA ILE A 41 9.37 -1.80 -0.40
C ILE A 41 8.96 -3.18 -0.97
N GLU A 42 8.89 -3.32 -2.29
CA GLU A 42 8.47 -4.57 -2.95
C GLU A 42 9.61 -5.59 -3.16
N SER A 43 10.88 -5.20 -2.95
CA SER A 43 12.01 -6.12 -3.07
C SER A 43 12.06 -7.11 -1.89
N ALA A 44 11.99 -8.41 -2.15
CA ALA A 44 12.20 -9.43 -1.12
C ALA A 44 13.67 -9.51 -0.63
N ASN A 45 14.61 -8.99 -1.42
CA ASN A 45 16.04 -9.01 -1.12
C ASN A 45 16.48 -7.86 -0.19
N ILE A 46 15.60 -6.89 0.03
CA ILE A 46 15.84 -5.80 0.98
C ILE A 46 14.97 -6.07 2.19
N VAL A 47 15.58 -6.29 3.34
CA VAL A 47 14.86 -6.49 4.61
C VAL A 47 14.26 -5.16 5.05
N LYS A 48 12.98 -5.17 5.41
CA LYS A 48 12.31 -4.06 6.10
C LYS A 48 11.91 -4.56 7.47
N THR A 49 12.42 -3.88 8.50
CA THR A 49 12.17 -4.26 9.89
C THR A 49 11.41 -3.16 10.62
N GLY A 50 10.63 -3.55 11.62
CA GLY A 50 9.85 -2.64 12.44
C GLY A 50 8.98 -3.36 13.46
N ALA A 51 8.21 -2.59 14.21
CA ALA A 51 7.24 -3.11 15.18
C ALA A 51 5.84 -3.11 14.56
N ASN A 52 5.20 -4.28 14.49
CA ASN A 52 3.96 -4.52 13.76
C ASN A 52 4.05 -4.19 12.25
N ILE A 53 5.20 -4.46 11.64
CA ILE A 53 5.57 -3.98 10.29
C ILE A 53 4.70 -4.60 9.19
N LEU A 54 4.13 -5.79 9.41
CA LEU A 54 3.18 -6.39 8.47
C LEU A 54 1.94 -5.53 8.29
N ASN A 55 1.40 -4.97 9.37
CA ASN A 55 0.23 -4.09 9.32
C ASN A 55 0.52 -2.79 8.55
N ASP A 56 1.76 -2.30 8.60
CA ASP A 56 2.18 -1.16 7.78
C ASP A 56 2.24 -1.52 6.29
N GLY A 57 2.78 -2.70 5.97
CA GLY A 57 2.74 -3.25 4.61
C GLY A 57 1.31 -3.42 4.08
N GLU A 58 0.42 -3.99 4.89
CA GLU A 58 -1.00 -4.16 4.57
C GLU A 58 -1.71 -2.82 4.36
N LYS A 59 -1.35 -1.79 5.14
CA LYS A 59 -1.83 -0.42 4.94
C LYS A 59 -1.35 0.15 3.59
N LEU A 60 -0.08 -0.03 3.24
CA LEU A 60 0.44 0.39 1.93
C LEU A 60 -0.27 -0.31 0.77
N PHE A 61 -0.58 -1.60 0.90
CA PHE A 61 -1.40 -2.30 -0.10
C PHE A 61 -2.82 -1.72 -0.18
N ARG A 62 -3.47 -1.50 0.96
CA ARG A 62 -4.81 -0.91 1.00
C ARG A 62 -4.84 0.47 0.33
N ASP A 63 -3.84 1.30 0.59
CA ASP A 63 -3.83 2.71 0.20
C ASP A 63 -3.24 2.96 -1.20
N PHE A 64 -2.30 2.11 -1.63
CA PHE A 64 -1.48 2.28 -2.83
C PHE A 64 -1.22 0.97 -3.60
N GLY A 65 -1.78 -0.18 -3.21
CA GLY A 65 -1.61 -1.45 -3.93
C GLY A 65 -0.21 -2.04 -3.91
N ILE A 66 0.65 -1.49 -3.06
CA ILE A 66 2.05 -1.87 -2.91
C ILE A 66 2.13 -3.20 -2.19
N GLN A 67 2.77 -4.18 -2.83
CA GLN A 67 3.00 -5.50 -2.24
C GLN A 67 4.32 -5.50 -1.49
N ALA A 68 4.30 -5.03 -0.24
CA ALA A 68 5.48 -5.03 0.59
C ALA A 68 5.96 -6.48 0.85
N ARG A 69 7.25 -6.73 0.60
CA ARG A 69 7.92 -8.03 0.79
C ARG A 69 9.13 -7.84 1.70
N GLY A 70 9.80 -8.88 2.18
CA GLY A 70 11.01 -8.67 2.99
C GLY A 70 10.71 -8.17 4.41
N LEU A 71 9.47 -8.33 4.92
CA LEU A 71 9.01 -7.74 6.18
C LEU A 71 9.41 -8.61 7.38
N VAL A 72 10.24 -8.08 8.27
CA VAL A 72 10.74 -8.80 9.45
C VAL A 72 10.22 -8.12 10.71
N GLU A 73 9.40 -8.83 11.47
CA GLU A 73 8.86 -8.32 12.73
C GLU A 73 9.93 -8.35 13.82
N LEU A 74 10.18 -7.21 14.47
CA LEU A 74 11.24 -7.07 15.46
C LEU A 74 11.11 -8.04 16.63
N GLY A 75 9.90 -8.22 17.17
CA GLY A 75 9.75 -9.13 18.31
C GLY A 75 9.79 -10.61 17.93
N VAL A 76 9.43 -10.98 16.70
CA VAL A 76 9.68 -12.34 16.17
C VAL A 76 11.19 -12.58 16.08
N PHE A 77 11.93 -11.61 15.53
CA PHE A 77 13.38 -11.70 15.42
C PHE A 77 14.05 -11.77 16.80
N ALA A 78 13.58 -10.96 17.76
CA ALA A 78 14.06 -10.97 19.14
C ALA A 78 13.84 -12.32 19.84
N ALA A 79 12.67 -12.94 19.68
CA ALA A 79 12.37 -14.26 20.24
C ALA A 79 13.29 -15.39 19.74
N LYS A 80 14.03 -15.16 18.64
CA LYS A 80 15.02 -16.09 18.10
C LYS A 80 16.45 -15.71 18.48
N ALA A 81 16.75 -14.42 18.47
CA ALA A 81 18.07 -13.90 18.84
C ALA A 81 18.37 -14.08 20.33
N ASP A 82 17.39 -13.80 21.20
CA ASP A 82 17.57 -13.61 22.62
C ASP A 82 16.62 -14.49 23.44
N ASP A 83 17.18 -15.45 24.18
CA ASP A 83 16.38 -16.40 24.98
C ASP A 83 15.66 -15.72 26.15
N THR A 84 16.12 -14.53 26.57
CA THR A 84 15.45 -13.77 27.63
C THR A 84 14.17 -13.10 27.15
N PHE A 85 13.99 -12.91 25.83
CA PHE A 85 12.83 -12.22 25.26
C PHE A 85 11.50 -12.88 25.69
N ASN A 86 11.41 -14.21 25.56
CA ASN A 86 10.20 -14.96 25.89
C ASN A 86 9.90 -15.01 27.40
N SER A 87 10.92 -14.75 28.24
CA SER A 87 10.75 -14.61 29.69
C SER A 87 10.16 -13.23 30.08
N VAL A 88 10.35 -12.21 29.23
CA VAL A 88 9.85 -10.84 29.46
C VAL A 88 8.51 -10.60 28.76
N TYR A 89 8.34 -11.14 27.56
CA TYR A 89 7.14 -10.93 26.74
C TYR A 89 6.52 -12.27 26.31
N ASN A 90 5.20 -12.38 26.49
CA ASN A 90 4.42 -13.55 26.09
C ASN A 90 3.85 -13.45 24.65
N ARG A 91 4.36 -12.52 23.84
CA ARG A 91 3.91 -12.26 22.46
C ARG A 91 5.05 -11.69 21.63
N GLU A 92 5.01 -11.97 20.33
CA GLU A 92 6.02 -11.51 19.38
C GLU A 92 5.74 -10.08 18.86
N ILE A 93 4.52 -9.57 18.94
CA ILE A 93 4.21 -8.17 18.60
C ILE A 93 4.36 -7.32 19.87
N VAL A 94 5.49 -6.63 19.96
CA VAL A 94 5.85 -5.73 21.07
C VAL A 94 6.05 -4.32 20.52
N SER A 95 5.63 -3.30 21.28
CA SER A 95 5.77 -1.91 20.82
C SER A 95 7.23 -1.52 20.68
N LEU A 96 7.57 -0.73 19.65
CA LEU A 96 8.95 -0.29 19.44
C LEU A 96 9.54 0.39 20.68
N ALA A 97 8.76 1.18 21.43
CA ALA A 97 9.25 1.83 22.64
C ALA A 97 9.70 0.83 23.73
N LYS A 98 9.03 -0.33 23.84
CA LYS A 98 9.44 -1.40 24.76
C LYS A 98 10.70 -2.11 24.25
N MET A 99 10.79 -2.36 22.94
CA MET A 99 11.99 -2.94 22.33
C MET A 99 13.22 -2.03 22.52
N VAL A 100 13.06 -0.73 22.33
CA VAL A 100 14.12 0.27 22.55
C VAL A 100 14.56 0.31 24.01
N ALA A 101 13.61 0.24 24.95
CA ALA A 101 13.94 0.17 26.37
C ALA A 101 14.72 -1.09 26.72
N MET A 102 14.27 -2.26 26.24
CA MET A 102 14.90 -3.54 26.53
C MET A 102 16.30 -3.67 25.92
N TYR A 103 16.46 -3.33 24.64
CA TYR A 103 17.69 -3.63 23.90
C TYR A 103 18.70 -2.48 23.87
N LEU A 104 18.23 -1.23 23.95
CA LEU A 104 19.10 -0.05 23.85
C LEU A 104 19.23 0.71 25.18
N GLY A 105 18.46 0.34 26.21
CA GLY A 105 18.44 1.07 27.50
C GLY A 105 17.97 2.52 27.36
N LYS A 106 17.21 2.84 26.31
CA LYS A 106 16.76 4.19 25.97
C LYS A 106 15.24 4.31 26.04
N THR A 107 14.75 5.55 26.11
CA THR A 107 13.30 5.84 26.07
C THR A 107 12.92 6.43 24.73
N LEU A 108 11.98 5.80 24.02
CA LEU A 108 11.39 6.34 22.80
C LEU A 108 10.07 7.08 23.13
N LEU A 109 10.12 8.40 23.14
CA LEU A 109 8.97 9.25 23.48
C LEU A 109 7.98 9.31 22.32
N LYS A 110 6.78 8.71 22.48
CA LYS A 110 5.78 8.70 21.41
C LYS A 110 4.84 9.92 21.37
N GLY A 111 4.66 10.62 22.50
CA GLY A 111 3.97 11.91 22.61
C GLY A 111 2.60 12.03 21.91
N LYS A 112 2.10 13.28 21.78
CA LYS A 112 0.91 13.60 20.97
C LYS A 112 1.21 13.72 19.47
N VAL A 113 2.50 13.82 19.11
CA VAL A 113 2.98 13.99 17.73
C VAL A 113 2.52 12.84 16.82
N ARG A 114 2.43 11.62 17.37
CA ARG A 114 1.93 10.44 16.65
C ARG A 114 0.58 10.69 15.96
N THR A 115 -0.29 11.47 16.57
CA THR A 115 -1.66 11.76 16.09
C THR A 115 -1.78 13.13 15.38
N SER A 116 -0.67 13.76 15.04
CA SER A 116 -0.63 15.02 14.28
C SER A 116 -1.19 14.87 12.86
N ASN A 117 -1.45 16.01 12.20
CA ASN A 117 -1.81 16.02 10.79
C ASN A 117 -0.57 15.80 9.91
N TRP A 118 -0.30 14.55 9.57
CA TRP A 118 0.84 14.16 8.72
C TRP A 118 0.72 14.57 7.24
N GLU A 119 -0.45 15.07 6.82
CA GLU A 119 -0.67 15.64 5.48
C GLU A 119 -0.28 17.13 5.39
N ALA A 120 -0.05 17.80 6.53
CA ALA A 120 0.40 19.20 6.58
C ALA A 120 1.93 19.30 6.47
N ASN A 121 2.45 20.52 6.31
CA ASN A 121 3.89 20.76 6.42
C ASN A 121 4.43 20.20 7.73
N LEU A 122 5.49 19.40 7.63
CA LEU A 122 6.08 18.73 8.79
C LEU A 122 6.78 19.77 9.67
N SER A 123 6.42 19.80 10.95
CA SER A 123 7.17 20.56 11.96
C SER A 123 8.43 19.80 12.41
N ASP A 124 9.39 20.50 13.01
CA ASP A 124 10.62 19.88 13.53
C ASP A 124 10.33 18.71 14.49
N LYS A 125 9.31 18.86 15.34
CA LYS A 125 8.86 17.79 16.25
C LYS A 125 8.31 16.57 15.52
N MET A 126 7.65 16.76 14.38
CA MET A 126 7.15 15.67 13.54
C MET A 126 8.29 14.98 12.80
N VAL A 127 9.25 15.75 12.30
CA VAL A 127 10.47 15.24 11.66
C VAL A 127 11.27 14.41 12.65
N GLU A 128 11.56 14.95 13.83
CA GLU A 128 12.30 14.25 14.90
C GLU A 128 11.59 12.97 15.35
N TYR A 129 10.27 13.01 15.54
CA TYR A 129 9.48 11.83 15.90
C TYR A 129 9.60 10.73 14.83
N ALA A 130 9.37 11.09 13.55
CA ALA A 130 9.37 10.12 12.45
C ALA A 130 10.78 9.56 12.18
N ALA A 131 11.80 10.40 12.31
CA ALA A 131 13.19 10.00 12.19
C ALA A 131 13.58 9.01 13.29
N ASN A 132 13.24 9.31 14.55
CA ASN A 132 13.53 8.42 15.67
C ASN A 132 12.78 7.08 15.56
N ASP A 133 11.53 7.06 15.08
CA ASP A 133 10.75 5.81 14.98
C ASP A 133 11.40 4.81 14.00
N CYS A 134 11.91 5.28 12.84
CA CYS A 134 12.63 4.40 11.91
C CYS A 134 14.05 4.06 12.39
N HIS A 135 14.82 5.06 12.86
CA HIS A 135 16.19 4.85 13.31
C HIS A 135 16.27 3.88 14.51
N CYS A 136 15.38 4.04 15.50
CA CYS A 136 15.34 3.13 16.64
C CYS A 136 14.99 1.70 16.24
N ALA A 137 14.11 1.49 15.25
CA ALA A 137 13.82 0.15 14.76
C ALA A 137 15.06 -0.53 14.15
N LEU A 138 15.85 0.21 13.36
CA LEU A 138 17.12 -0.27 12.81
C LEU A 138 18.13 -0.58 13.92
N MET A 139 18.28 0.29 14.92
CA MET A 139 19.23 0.08 16.02
C MET A 139 18.86 -1.13 16.88
N VAL A 140 17.57 -1.36 17.15
CA VAL A 140 17.12 -2.58 17.83
C VAL A 140 17.46 -3.82 17.00
N TYR A 141 17.19 -3.79 15.70
CA TYR A 141 17.51 -4.89 14.80
C TYR A 141 19.02 -5.22 14.80
N ALA A 142 19.87 -4.21 14.66
CA ALA A 142 21.33 -4.37 14.72
C ALA A 142 21.77 -4.97 16.06
N ARG A 143 21.23 -4.48 17.19
CA ARG A 143 21.54 -5.01 18.51
C ARG A 143 21.13 -6.48 18.67
N LEU A 144 19.99 -6.88 18.11
CA LEU A 144 19.54 -8.27 18.11
C LEU A 144 20.47 -9.17 17.28
N GLN A 145 20.98 -8.69 16.15
CA GLN A 145 21.98 -9.41 15.36
C GLN A 145 23.26 -9.64 16.16
N GLU A 146 23.74 -8.63 16.89
CA GLU A 146 24.91 -8.76 17.78
C GLU A 146 24.68 -9.81 18.88
N ILE A 147 23.51 -9.77 19.53
CA ILE A 147 23.15 -10.74 20.59
C ILE A 147 23.14 -12.16 20.04
N ALA A 148 22.50 -12.36 18.88
CA ALA A 148 22.47 -13.66 18.21
C ALA A 148 23.90 -14.14 17.86
N PHE A 149 24.72 -13.27 17.30
CA PHE A 149 26.11 -13.58 16.97
C PHE A 149 26.93 -13.98 18.21
N GLN A 150 26.81 -13.23 19.31
CA GLN A 150 27.48 -13.52 20.58
C GLN A 150 27.03 -14.85 21.19
N ALA A 151 25.77 -15.23 20.99
CA ALA A 151 25.22 -16.52 21.41
C ALA A 151 25.54 -17.68 20.44
N GLY A 152 26.32 -17.44 19.38
CA GLY A 152 26.63 -18.46 18.36
C GLY A 152 25.43 -18.87 17.51
N LYS A 153 24.36 -18.05 17.46
CA LYS A 153 23.14 -18.31 16.69
C LYS A 153 23.27 -17.71 15.29
N THR A 154 23.19 -18.56 14.26
CA THR A 154 23.03 -18.09 12.88
C THR A 154 21.55 -17.92 12.58
N LEU A 155 21.12 -16.67 12.40
CA LEU A 155 19.74 -16.36 12.04
C LEU A 155 19.63 -16.09 10.54
N ASP A 156 18.92 -16.97 9.84
CA ASP A 156 18.53 -16.72 8.46
C ASP A 156 17.28 -15.81 8.44
N VAL A 157 17.51 -14.53 8.13
CA VAL A 157 16.47 -13.51 8.10
C VAL A 157 15.36 -13.84 7.09
N SER A 158 15.69 -14.59 6.02
CA SER A 158 14.70 -14.99 5.01
C SER A 158 13.61 -15.91 5.60
N THR A 159 13.95 -16.70 6.62
CA THR A 159 13.02 -17.61 7.31
C THR A 159 11.95 -16.87 8.11
N TYR A 160 12.24 -15.64 8.54
CA TYR A 160 11.31 -14.81 9.34
C TYR A 160 10.64 -13.72 8.51
N SER A 161 10.99 -13.64 7.23
CA SER A 161 10.47 -12.65 6.32
C SER A 161 9.02 -12.95 5.94
N ARG A 162 8.17 -11.93 6.01
CA ARG A 162 6.80 -11.96 5.53
C ARG A 162 6.63 -11.07 4.30
N GLN A 163 5.53 -11.32 3.60
CA GLN A 163 5.06 -10.46 2.52
C GLN A 163 3.57 -10.22 2.69
N VAL A 164 3.11 -9.09 2.19
CA VAL A 164 1.67 -8.79 2.13
C VAL A 164 1.02 -9.76 1.15
N ASP A 165 -0.01 -10.45 1.61
CA ASP A 165 -0.87 -11.28 0.76
C ASP A 165 -2.13 -10.47 0.36
N PRO A 166 -2.31 -10.15 -0.93
CA PRO A 166 -3.53 -9.51 -1.43
C PRO A 166 -4.83 -10.21 -1.02
N ARG A 167 -4.79 -11.54 -0.81
CA ARG A 167 -5.96 -12.39 -0.55
C ARG A 167 -6.34 -12.43 0.93
N SER A 168 -5.38 -12.22 1.84
CA SER A 168 -5.63 -12.20 3.29
C SER A 168 -6.37 -10.93 3.73
N LEU A 169 -6.26 -9.87 2.94
CA LEU A 169 -6.94 -8.60 3.20
C LEU A 169 -8.42 -8.71 2.85
N LYS A 170 -9.26 -8.86 3.88
CA LYS A 170 -10.71 -8.57 3.79
C LYS A 170 -10.89 -7.09 3.46
N LEU A 171 -10.74 -6.72 2.19
CA LEU A 171 -11.05 -5.38 1.69
C LEU A 171 -12.54 -5.15 1.96
N LYS A 172 -12.86 -4.44 3.06
CA LYS A 172 -14.23 -4.06 3.40
C LYS A 172 -14.88 -3.47 2.15
N VAL A 173 -15.89 -4.17 1.63
CA VAL A 173 -16.78 -3.64 0.61
C VAL A 173 -17.39 -2.37 1.21
N PRO A 174 -17.24 -1.18 0.61
CA PRO A 174 -18.10 -0.07 0.97
C PRO A 174 -19.51 -0.55 0.72
N SER A 175 -20.28 -0.81 1.78
CA SER A 175 -21.71 -1.01 1.66
C SER A 175 -22.25 0.19 0.90
N LEU A 176 -22.76 -0.02 -0.32
CA LEU A 176 -23.49 1.02 -1.04
C LEU A 176 -24.54 1.58 -0.06
N PRO A 177 -24.67 2.91 0.08
CA PRO A 177 -25.80 3.45 0.80
C PRO A 177 -27.05 2.91 0.13
N THR A 178 -27.83 2.14 0.88
CA THR A 178 -29.14 1.65 0.45
C THR A 178 -29.96 2.88 0.10
N LEU A 179 -30.15 3.15 -1.20
CA LEU A 179 -31.10 4.15 -1.64
C LEU A 179 -32.46 3.78 -1.06
N PRO A 180 -33.24 4.73 -0.50
CA PRO A 180 -34.59 4.45 -0.06
C PRO A 180 -35.36 3.86 -1.22
N GLN A 181 -35.93 2.67 -1.01
CA GLN A 181 -36.77 1.97 -1.98
C GLN A 181 -37.90 2.92 -2.38
N ARG A 182 -37.87 3.38 -3.64
CA ARG A 182 -39.05 3.97 -4.27
C ARG A 182 -40.10 2.85 -4.38
N LEU A 183 -41.22 3.06 -3.71
CA LEU A 183 -42.44 2.29 -3.93
C LEU A 183 -42.85 2.42 -5.40
N ASP A 184 -43.16 1.26 -5.99
CA ASP A 184 -43.91 1.02 -7.21
C ASP A 184 -43.31 1.49 -8.56
N ALA A 185 -42.55 0.58 -9.18
CA ALA A 185 -42.49 0.46 -10.64
C ALA A 185 -42.65 -1.03 -11.02
N PRO A 186 -43.35 -1.36 -12.12
CA PRO A 186 -43.69 -2.74 -12.47
C PRO A 186 -42.41 -3.58 -12.70
N THR A 187 -42.37 -4.72 -12.03
CA THR A 187 -41.28 -5.71 -12.08
C THR A 187 -41.11 -6.22 -13.51
N ARG A 188 -39.99 -5.84 -14.12
CA ARG A 188 -39.54 -6.42 -15.39
C ARG A 188 -39.22 -7.91 -15.15
N PRO A 189 -39.62 -8.84 -16.04
CA PRO A 189 -39.39 -10.27 -15.84
C PRO A 189 -37.89 -10.61 -15.74
N PRO A 190 -37.52 -11.69 -15.03
CA PRO A 190 -36.14 -12.09 -14.86
C PRO A 190 -35.52 -12.45 -16.22
N VAL A 191 -34.39 -11.82 -16.54
CA VAL A 191 -33.66 -12.04 -17.79
C VAL A 191 -32.93 -13.40 -17.70
N PRO A 192 -32.97 -14.26 -18.73
CA PRO A 192 -32.30 -15.56 -18.71
C PRO A 192 -30.78 -15.46 -18.54
N ALA A 193 -30.17 -16.44 -17.88
CA ALA A 193 -28.75 -16.53 -17.50
C ALA A 193 -27.73 -16.65 -18.66
N TYR A 194 -28.10 -16.24 -19.89
CA TYR A 194 -27.21 -16.16 -21.05
C TYR A 194 -26.83 -14.69 -21.37
N CYS A 195 -26.64 -13.86 -20.35
CA CYS A 195 -26.09 -12.52 -20.57
C CYS A 195 -24.67 -12.66 -21.14
N ILE A 196 -24.55 -12.58 -22.47
CA ILE A 196 -23.29 -12.33 -23.16
C ILE A 196 -22.76 -11.03 -22.54
N PRO A 197 -21.55 -11.02 -21.92
CA PRO A 197 -21.00 -9.80 -21.37
C PRO A 197 -20.99 -8.72 -22.46
N GLU A 198 -21.53 -7.55 -22.16
CA GLU A 198 -21.59 -6.45 -23.13
C GLU A 198 -20.16 -6.20 -23.66
N PRO A 199 -19.98 -6.16 -25.00
CA PRO A 199 -18.67 -5.95 -25.56
C PRO A 199 -18.10 -4.60 -25.12
N PRO A 200 -16.76 -4.46 -25.02
CA PRO A 200 -16.14 -3.20 -24.63
C PRO A 200 -16.56 -2.08 -25.56
N ARG A 201 -16.95 -0.93 -24.99
CA ARG A 201 -17.32 0.25 -25.78
C ARG A 201 -16.14 0.67 -26.68
N PRO A 202 -16.38 1.24 -27.88
CA PRO A 202 -15.29 1.59 -28.81
C PRO A 202 -14.19 2.45 -28.19
N GLN A 203 -14.57 3.40 -27.31
CA GLN A 203 -13.62 4.26 -26.61
C GLN A 203 -12.79 3.50 -25.56
N GLN A 204 -13.39 2.50 -24.89
CA GLN A 204 -12.67 1.62 -23.95
C GLN A 204 -11.65 0.77 -24.71
N LEU A 205 -12.05 0.14 -25.81
CA LEU A 205 -11.16 -0.66 -26.63
C LEU A 205 -10.03 0.17 -27.25
N ARG A 206 -10.31 1.41 -27.67
CA ARG A 206 -9.30 2.36 -28.15
C ARG A 206 -8.29 2.72 -27.06
N ALA A 207 -8.75 3.02 -25.84
CA ALA A 207 -7.87 3.30 -24.71
C ALA A 207 -6.98 2.09 -24.36
N TYR A 208 -7.56 0.88 -24.36
CA TYR A 208 -6.79 -0.36 -24.17
C TYR A 208 -5.70 -0.53 -25.22
N LYS A 209 -5.99 -0.30 -26.51
CA LYS A 209 -4.99 -0.40 -27.59
C LYS A 209 -3.85 0.61 -27.40
N LEU A 210 -4.15 1.88 -27.13
CA LEU A 210 -3.13 2.91 -26.88
C LEU A 210 -2.21 2.53 -25.70
N TRP A 211 -2.78 2.00 -24.62
CA TRP A 211 -2.01 1.59 -23.45
C TRP A 211 -1.23 0.28 -23.66
N HIS A 212 -1.91 -0.76 -24.14
CA HIS A 212 -1.36 -2.11 -24.17
C HIS A 212 -0.56 -2.40 -25.44
N VAL A 213 -1.02 -1.94 -26.60
CA VAL A 213 -0.34 -2.20 -27.88
C VAL A 213 0.70 -1.11 -28.10
N ASP A 214 0.28 0.15 -28.09
CA ASP A 214 1.14 1.29 -28.46
C ASP A 214 2.06 1.76 -27.34
N LYS A 215 1.89 1.22 -26.12
CA LYS A 215 2.64 1.59 -24.90
C LYS A 215 2.66 3.10 -24.62
N MET A 216 1.59 3.79 -25.00
CA MET A 216 1.49 5.25 -24.90
C MET A 216 1.46 5.70 -23.43
N PRO A 217 2.25 6.72 -23.04
CA PRO A 217 2.17 7.34 -21.72
C PRO A 217 0.77 7.89 -21.41
N LEU A 218 0.33 7.76 -20.16
CA LEU A 218 -1.02 8.16 -19.72
C LEU A 218 -1.36 9.62 -20.06
N GLU A 219 -0.39 10.53 -19.94
CA GLU A 219 -0.57 11.95 -20.28
C GLU A 219 -0.89 12.16 -21.77
N GLN A 220 -0.20 11.44 -22.66
CA GLN A 220 -0.50 11.47 -24.08
C GLN A 220 -1.86 10.83 -24.38
N MET A 221 -2.20 9.72 -23.70
CA MET A 221 -3.52 9.11 -23.84
C MET A 221 -4.65 10.08 -23.46
N CYS A 222 -4.48 10.91 -22.42
CA CYS A 222 -5.43 11.94 -22.03
C CYS A 222 -5.70 12.95 -23.14
N MET A 223 -4.67 13.31 -23.92
CA MET A 223 -4.79 14.19 -25.08
C MET A 223 -5.44 13.47 -26.27
N THR A 224 -5.02 12.23 -26.57
CA THR A 224 -5.43 11.48 -27.75
C THR A 224 -6.88 10.99 -27.69
N LEU A 225 -7.38 10.65 -26.48
CA LEU A 225 -8.71 10.10 -26.27
C LEU A 225 -9.81 11.15 -26.11
N ARG A 226 -9.48 12.44 -26.25
CA ARG A 226 -10.45 13.53 -26.21
C ARG A 226 -11.60 13.29 -27.20
N THR A 227 -12.80 13.69 -26.81
CA THR A 227 -14.00 13.61 -27.64
C THR A 227 -14.52 15.00 -27.99
N GLY A 228 -14.94 15.18 -29.25
CA GLY A 228 -15.51 16.43 -29.74
C GLY A 228 -14.53 17.62 -29.76
N THR A 229 -15.06 18.84 -29.62
CA THR A 229 -14.34 20.12 -29.66
C THR A 229 -13.65 20.50 -28.33
N ARG A 230 -13.46 19.55 -27.41
CA ARG A 230 -12.82 19.83 -26.13
C ARG A 230 -11.37 20.30 -26.33
N VAL A 231 -11.08 21.47 -25.75
CA VAL A 231 -9.72 22.03 -25.68
C VAL A 231 -8.88 21.31 -24.62
N GLU A 232 -9.51 20.95 -23.50
CA GLU A 232 -8.82 20.34 -22.36
C GLU A 232 -8.66 18.81 -22.48
N PRO A 233 -7.50 18.25 -22.05
CA PRO A 233 -7.31 16.80 -21.98
C PRO A 233 -8.30 16.10 -21.05
N LEU A 234 -8.53 14.81 -21.29
CA LEU A 234 -9.28 13.98 -20.36
C LEU A 234 -8.54 13.83 -19.02
N LYS A 235 -9.30 13.66 -17.94
CA LYS A 235 -8.72 13.33 -16.63
C LYS A 235 -8.04 11.96 -16.68
N GLU A 236 -6.87 11.82 -16.03
CA GLU A 236 -6.13 10.56 -15.89
C GLU A 236 -7.05 9.42 -15.42
N SER A 237 -7.89 9.68 -14.42
CA SER A 237 -8.87 8.71 -13.87
C SER A 237 -9.92 8.23 -14.89
N THR A 238 -10.27 9.06 -15.87
CA THR A 238 -11.22 8.69 -16.94
C THR A 238 -10.57 7.74 -17.91
N VAL A 239 -9.34 8.04 -18.33
CA VAL A 239 -8.56 7.17 -19.23
C VAL A 239 -8.29 5.82 -18.57
N ILE A 240 -7.89 5.80 -17.30
CA ILE A 240 -7.70 4.55 -16.54
C ILE A 240 -9.00 3.74 -16.48
N SER A 241 -10.14 4.39 -16.24
CA SER A 241 -11.45 3.73 -16.23
C SER A 241 -11.82 3.15 -17.60
N TYR A 242 -11.39 3.78 -18.71
CA TYR A 242 -11.58 3.23 -20.05
C TYR A 242 -10.76 1.97 -20.28
N VAL A 243 -9.48 1.96 -19.89
CA VAL A 243 -8.61 0.78 -20.00
C VAL A 243 -9.18 -0.38 -19.18
N ILE A 244 -9.53 -0.14 -17.92
CA ILE A 244 -10.08 -1.18 -17.04
C ILE A 244 -11.43 -1.67 -17.55
N GLY A 245 -12.30 -0.76 -18.00
CA GLY A 245 -13.59 -1.13 -18.56
C GLY A 245 -13.46 -2.06 -19.78
N ALA A 246 -12.42 -1.88 -20.61
CA ALA A 246 -12.15 -2.81 -21.71
C ALA A 246 -11.79 -4.22 -21.22
N LEU A 247 -10.87 -4.31 -20.25
CA LEU A 247 -10.41 -5.57 -19.67
C LEU A 247 -11.50 -6.29 -18.84
N GLN A 248 -12.43 -5.53 -18.26
CA GLN A 248 -13.59 -6.07 -17.55
C GLN A 248 -14.63 -6.64 -18.52
N ALA A 249 -14.86 -5.97 -19.64
CA ALA A 249 -15.84 -6.36 -20.66
C ALA A 249 -15.37 -7.55 -21.52
N ASP A 250 -14.07 -7.65 -21.83
CA ASP A 250 -13.52 -8.79 -22.57
C ASP A 250 -12.38 -9.47 -21.80
N PRO A 251 -12.67 -10.58 -21.09
CA PRO A 251 -11.67 -11.36 -20.35
C PRO A 251 -10.56 -11.97 -21.21
N ARG A 252 -10.72 -12.01 -22.54
CA ARG A 252 -9.73 -12.59 -23.47
C ARG A 252 -8.62 -11.60 -23.83
N LEU A 253 -8.78 -10.32 -23.52
CA LEU A 253 -7.76 -9.31 -23.79
C LEU A 253 -6.51 -9.59 -22.95
N PRO A 254 -5.33 -9.78 -23.58
CA PRO A 254 -4.11 -10.02 -22.84
C PRO A 254 -3.68 -8.75 -22.10
N PHE A 255 -3.20 -8.91 -20.87
CA PHE A 255 -2.53 -7.84 -20.14
C PHE A 255 -1.57 -8.39 -19.10
N ASN A 256 -0.61 -7.56 -18.71
CA ASN A 256 0.29 -7.86 -17.59
C ASN A 256 -0.21 -7.08 -16.36
N VAL A 257 -0.46 -7.79 -15.25
CA VAL A 257 -1.02 -7.20 -14.04
C VAL A 257 -0.10 -6.12 -13.44
N ALA A 258 1.22 -6.31 -13.47
CA ALA A 258 2.18 -5.31 -12.98
C ALA A 258 2.12 -4.01 -13.82
N LYS A 259 1.98 -4.11 -15.15
CA LYS A 259 1.78 -2.94 -16.02
C LYS A 259 0.44 -2.25 -15.74
N LEU A 260 -0.61 -3.01 -15.46
CA LEU A 260 -1.92 -2.46 -15.12
C LEU A 260 -1.88 -1.75 -13.75
N LYS A 261 -1.25 -2.35 -12.74
CA LYS A 261 -1.00 -1.70 -11.45
C LYS A 261 -0.23 -0.41 -11.66
N SER A 262 0.87 -0.41 -12.41
CA SER A 262 1.64 0.80 -12.70
C SER A 262 0.78 1.92 -13.30
N LEU A 263 -0.14 1.60 -14.20
CA LEU A 263 -1.10 2.57 -14.76
C LEU A 263 -2.08 3.09 -13.69
N VAL A 264 -2.66 2.21 -12.88
CA VAL A 264 -3.68 2.56 -11.89
C VAL A 264 -3.10 3.33 -10.70
N LEU A 265 -1.85 3.05 -10.33
CA LEU A 265 -1.12 3.75 -9.28
C LEU A 265 -0.70 5.17 -9.67
N MET A 266 -0.85 5.57 -10.94
CA MET A 266 -0.65 6.96 -11.38
C MET A 266 -1.69 7.91 -10.80
N GLU A 267 -2.89 7.42 -10.45
CA GLU A 267 -3.98 8.23 -9.92
C GLU A 267 -4.62 7.54 -8.71
N ALA A 268 -4.46 8.17 -7.54
CA ALA A 268 -4.86 7.62 -6.25
C ALA A 268 -6.30 7.09 -6.18
N SER A 269 -7.26 7.82 -6.77
CA SER A 269 -8.68 7.46 -6.71
C SER A 269 -8.98 6.21 -7.55
N SER A 270 -8.22 6.01 -8.63
CA SER A 270 -8.37 4.87 -9.53
C SER A 270 -7.99 3.56 -8.82
N TRP A 271 -6.92 3.55 -8.01
CA TRP A 271 -6.60 2.39 -7.18
C TRP A 271 -7.76 2.04 -6.25
N GLN A 272 -8.28 3.00 -5.49
CA GLN A 272 -9.39 2.75 -4.56
C GLN A 272 -10.62 2.16 -5.26
N ARG A 273 -10.92 2.63 -6.47
CA ARG A 273 -12.08 2.18 -7.26
C ARG A 273 -11.90 0.77 -7.82
N HIS A 274 -10.69 0.40 -8.23
CA HIS A 274 -10.45 -0.80 -9.03
C HIS A 274 -9.65 -1.91 -8.32
N ARG A 275 -9.10 -1.64 -7.13
CA ARG A 275 -8.23 -2.59 -6.39
C ARG A 275 -8.81 -3.97 -6.19
N GLN A 276 -10.12 -4.09 -5.93
CA GLN A 276 -10.77 -5.39 -5.72
C GLN A 276 -10.74 -6.25 -6.98
N TRP A 277 -11.04 -5.64 -8.13
CA TRP A 277 -11.00 -6.35 -9.41
C TRP A 277 -9.57 -6.64 -9.86
N ILE A 278 -8.62 -5.76 -9.58
CA ILE A 278 -7.21 -6.00 -9.91
C ILE A 278 -6.63 -7.13 -9.05
N ALA A 279 -6.96 -7.17 -7.75
CA ALA A 279 -6.51 -8.20 -6.83
C ALA A 279 -7.06 -9.60 -7.18
N SER A 280 -8.24 -9.71 -7.80
CA SER A 280 -8.79 -11.00 -8.26
C SER A 280 -8.13 -11.53 -9.53
N ARG A 281 -7.21 -10.77 -10.14
CA ARG A 281 -6.44 -11.17 -11.32
C ARG A 281 -4.99 -11.56 -10.98
N GLU A 282 -4.63 -11.56 -9.70
CA GLU A 282 -3.30 -11.97 -9.16
C GLU A 282 -3.20 -13.45 -8.80
#